data_AF-A0AAD6YDZ9-F1
#
_entry.id   AF-A0AAD6YDZ9-F1
#
_cell.length_a   1.000
_cell.length_b   1.000
_cell.length_c   1.000
_cell.angle_alpha   90.00
_cell.angle_beta   90.00
_cell.angle_gamma   90.00
#
_symmetry.space_group_name_H-M   'P 1'
#
loop_
_entity.id
_entity.type
_entity.pdbx_description
1 polymer ?
#
loop_
_entity_poly.entity_id
_entity_poly.type
_entity_poly.pdbx_seq_one_letter_code
_entity_poly.pdbx_strand_id
1 'polypeptide(L)'
;MADDAPLTKKGRGGFRERAGRPKGSKNKPKVSLPAAAAAAPAPAPPCASVQPRETAAKRRPADKVFSGFKSASRRIANFWTTRAPQGTHGMDTESIPEQPPSGFVSAHNVITRLHEEMQAADVPVLASEQVFQETVEDPEQDDAGAALLDETDDRDEDNEDGLDEEQERAEAAVDSPNEQWLRTTLEKLKKDITDDKPPRIYRDGQLWIYPRDPIFALQCAATEEIYCPDALYQLPIFVWLPDYLPGHPDRFICECGEFLNKHSWNTKPIARRVCTTSGSDYFLLTKRHYCPHRNGNTRGCGKTYQGTDPWILAQLPRFVQDRFPVAISHRSAVDLSQMDMMKITFAGRFGPDPFSKMVRELKYLRHSRLEAMYLHAALHYGLRGPKIPLFSPFHDAMGFAGYAPSTKYLKSMFIAWFTSHRILLQTVDHQGRLPGGEPIHTALYDALNTDEEVRFYGLTLTQSFAPLEGMYERVQIELPRHGHKPTEAVFCDNPRSERSWHERVTPSLKCDVQHIVVNPFRDLPEFRSSTTEPMFASSPNRIDTLCDDIIRSLPADDSLYLTLSLSLNGDHIRAVLLRTESMILVLDARFKPLSRASLPHLRAHPSPDR
;
A
#
# COMPACT_ATOMS: atom_id res chain seq x y z
N MET A 1 6.08 -16.07 58.25
CA MET A 1 4.93 -15.76 59.12
C MET A 1 3.74 -15.61 58.22
N ALA A 2 2.78 -16.52 58.39
CA ALA A 2 1.50 -16.54 57.69
C ALA A 2 0.61 -15.40 58.20
N ASP A 3 -0.29 -14.90 57.35
CA ASP A 3 -1.73 -14.89 57.63
C ASP A 3 -2.53 -14.37 56.40
N ASP A 4 -3.33 -15.30 55.86
CA ASP A 4 -4.74 -15.21 55.49
C ASP A 4 -5.31 -14.05 54.66
N ALA A 5 -5.76 -14.40 53.44
CA ALA A 5 -6.76 -13.67 52.65
C ALA A 5 -7.93 -14.62 52.29
N PRO A 6 -9.21 -14.20 52.41
CA PRO A 6 -10.34 -15.09 52.22
C PRO A 6 -10.87 -15.13 50.78
N LEU A 7 -11.19 -16.35 50.34
CA LEU A 7 -12.00 -16.71 49.19
C LEU A 7 -13.49 -16.40 49.42
N THR A 8 -14.17 -15.73 48.47
CA THR A 8 -15.62 -15.95 48.26
C THR A 8 -16.07 -15.87 46.78
N LYS A 9 -16.54 -17.04 46.32
CA LYS A 9 -17.81 -17.37 45.63
C LYS A 9 -18.25 -16.71 44.30
N LYS A 10 -18.45 -17.65 43.36
CA LYS A 10 -19.27 -17.64 42.14
C LYS A 10 -20.69 -17.08 42.33
N GLY A 11 -21.18 -16.35 41.31
CA GLY A 11 -22.58 -15.99 41.11
C GLY A 11 -22.93 -15.94 39.62
N ARG A 12 -24.03 -16.58 39.23
CA ARG A 12 -24.48 -16.89 37.86
C ARG A 12 -25.19 -15.73 37.17
N GLY A 13 -25.08 -15.71 35.83
CA GLY A 13 -26.15 -15.59 34.82
C GLY A 13 -27.27 -14.56 35.01
N GLY A 14 -27.32 -13.57 34.12
CA GLY A 14 -28.47 -12.71 33.90
C GLY A 14 -28.60 -12.35 32.41
N PHE A 15 -29.54 -13.01 31.73
CA PHE A 15 -30.06 -12.69 30.41
C PHE A 15 -30.66 -11.27 30.44
N ARG A 16 -30.38 -10.41 29.45
CA ARG A 16 -31.14 -9.16 29.26
C ARG A 16 -31.62 -9.00 27.83
N GLU A 17 -32.93 -8.76 27.77
CA GLU A 17 -33.75 -8.56 26.60
C GLU A 17 -33.54 -7.19 25.95
N ARG A 18 -33.76 -7.21 24.63
CA ARG A 18 -34.15 -6.14 23.70
C ARG A 18 -34.53 -4.79 24.34
N ALA A 19 -33.79 -3.74 23.97
CA ALA A 19 -34.29 -2.36 24.00
C ALA A 19 -34.29 -1.80 22.58
N GLY A 20 -35.50 -1.50 22.10
CA GLY A 20 -35.77 -0.98 20.76
C GLY A 20 -35.36 0.48 20.59
N ARG A 21 -35.00 0.79 19.34
CA ARG A 21 -34.69 2.12 18.79
C ARG A 21 -35.98 2.94 18.65
N PRO A 22 -36.10 4.16 19.21
CA PRO A 22 -37.27 5.00 18.94
C PRO A 22 -37.15 5.66 17.56
N LYS A 23 -38.24 5.54 16.80
CA LYS A 23 -38.49 6.21 15.52
C LYS A 23 -38.71 7.71 15.74
N GLY A 24 -38.27 8.50 14.75
CA GLY A 24 -38.20 9.96 14.81
C GLY A 24 -39.51 10.71 14.99
N SER A 25 -39.37 11.96 15.44
CA SER A 25 -40.41 12.98 15.39
C SER A 25 -40.03 14.05 14.38
N LYS A 26 -40.96 14.26 13.43
CA LYS A 26 -41.07 15.45 12.59
C LYS A 26 -41.83 16.52 13.39
N ASN A 27 -41.63 17.78 12.98
CA ASN A 27 -42.41 19.00 13.27
C ASN A 27 -41.70 20.01 14.19
N LYS A 28 -41.05 20.99 13.54
CA LYS A 28 -40.85 22.33 14.12
C LYS A 28 -41.88 23.28 13.49
N PRO A 29 -42.61 24.10 14.28
CA PRO A 29 -43.57 25.05 13.76
C PRO A 29 -42.88 26.31 13.20
N LYS A 30 -43.46 26.82 12.12
CA LYS A 30 -43.09 28.05 11.43
C LYS A 30 -43.63 29.24 12.23
N VAL A 31 -42.75 30.14 12.66
CA VAL A 31 -43.12 31.42 13.28
C VAL A 31 -43.57 32.37 12.17
N SER A 32 -44.79 32.88 12.28
CA SER A 32 -45.38 33.91 11.42
C SER A 32 -44.99 35.32 11.89
N LEU A 33 -44.61 36.18 10.94
CA LEU A 33 -44.52 37.62 11.12
C LEU A 33 -45.58 38.31 10.23
N PRO A 34 -46.10 39.47 10.64
CA PRO A 34 -47.34 40.05 10.11
C PRO A 34 -47.13 40.84 8.81
N ALA A 35 -48.21 40.92 8.04
CA ALA A 35 -48.33 41.59 6.75
C ALA A 35 -48.75 43.07 6.88
N ALA A 36 -48.19 43.92 6.01
CA ALA A 36 -48.72 45.17 5.45
C ALA A 36 -47.74 45.60 4.32
N ALA A 37 -48.08 46.15 3.16
CA ALA A 37 -49.32 46.67 2.59
C ALA A 37 -49.23 46.57 1.04
N ALA A 38 -50.37 46.73 0.37
CA ALA A 38 -50.60 46.52 -1.06
C ALA A 38 -50.10 47.64 -1.99
N ALA A 39 -49.78 47.29 -3.24
CA ALA A 39 -49.93 48.16 -4.42
C ALA A 39 -50.02 47.36 -5.74
N ALA A 40 -51.18 47.53 -6.40
CA ALA A 40 -51.61 47.44 -7.82
C ALA A 40 -51.01 46.45 -8.87
N PRO A 41 -51.83 45.99 -9.87
CA PRO A 41 -51.48 44.91 -10.80
C PRO A 41 -51.29 45.32 -12.28
N ALA A 42 -50.86 44.33 -13.09
CA ALA A 42 -51.01 44.12 -14.56
C ALA A 42 -49.69 44.14 -15.39
N PRO A 43 -49.63 43.53 -16.59
CA PRO A 43 -50.33 42.35 -17.12
C PRO A 43 -49.37 41.26 -17.68
N ALA A 44 -49.89 40.06 -17.88
CA ALA A 44 -49.19 38.91 -18.49
C ALA A 44 -49.05 39.03 -20.02
N PRO A 45 -48.07 38.30 -20.61
CA PRO A 45 -48.27 37.68 -21.92
C PRO A 45 -47.74 36.21 -21.93
N PRO A 46 -47.90 35.42 -23.01
CA PRO A 46 -48.82 34.29 -23.01
C PRO A 46 -48.13 32.92 -22.92
N CYS A 47 -48.93 31.92 -22.52
CA CYS A 47 -48.66 30.50 -22.68
C CYS A 47 -48.11 30.16 -24.07
N ALA A 48 -46.93 29.55 -24.10
CA ALA A 48 -46.50 28.70 -25.20
C ALA A 48 -46.68 27.22 -24.80
N SER A 49 -47.25 26.50 -25.74
CA SER A 49 -47.77 25.14 -25.68
C SER A 49 -46.78 24.07 -25.23
N VAL A 50 -47.28 23.24 -24.32
CA VAL A 50 -46.75 21.92 -23.94
C VAL A 50 -46.76 20.99 -25.15
N GLN A 51 -45.62 20.39 -25.48
CA GLN A 51 -45.55 19.12 -26.20
C GLN A 51 -45.25 17.99 -25.20
N PRO A 52 -45.98 16.87 -25.22
CA PRO A 52 -45.72 15.75 -24.33
C PRO A 52 -44.55 14.94 -24.89
N ARG A 53 -43.42 14.91 -24.16
CA ARG A 53 -42.31 14.02 -24.46
C ARG A 53 -42.44 12.73 -23.66
N GLU A 54 -42.28 11.64 -24.40
CA GLU A 54 -42.53 10.26 -24.04
C GLU A 54 -41.83 9.81 -22.76
N THR A 55 -42.56 8.99 -22.01
CA THR A 55 -42.11 8.22 -20.87
C THR A 55 -41.06 7.19 -21.28
N ALA A 56 -39.79 7.46 -20.99
CA ALA A 56 -38.71 6.47 -21.05
C ALA A 56 -38.50 5.79 -19.68
N ALA A 57 -38.34 4.47 -19.74
CA ALA A 57 -38.44 3.52 -18.64
C ALA A 57 -37.41 3.70 -17.52
N LYS A 58 -37.87 3.45 -16.28
CA LYS A 58 -37.05 3.22 -15.09
C LYS A 58 -36.14 2.00 -15.30
N ARG A 59 -34.82 2.21 -15.39
CA ARG A 59 -33.82 1.18 -15.08
C ARG A 59 -33.40 1.28 -13.61
N ARG A 60 -33.36 0.13 -12.94
CA ARG A 60 -32.95 -0.05 -11.54
C ARG A 60 -31.44 0.16 -11.36
N PRO A 61 -30.95 0.64 -10.20
CA PRO A 61 -29.53 0.81 -9.94
C PRO A 61 -28.99 -0.40 -9.18
N ALA A 62 -28.15 -1.19 -9.83
CA ALA A 62 -27.29 -2.17 -9.16
C ALA A 62 -25.99 -2.25 -9.98
N ASP A 63 -25.13 -1.22 -9.88
CA ASP A 63 -23.76 -1.21 -10.46
C ASP A 63 -22.91 -0.03 -9.96
N LYS A 64 -23.15 0.47 -8.74
CA LYS A 64 -22.44 1.66 -8.21
C LYS A 64 -21.29 1.39 -7.24
N VAL A 65 -20.94 0.13 -6.98
CA VAL A 65 -19.96 -0.19 -5.92
C VAL A 65 -18.52 -0.36 -6.43
N PHE A 66 -18.29 -0.72 -7.70
CA PHE A 66 -16.94 -1.01 -8.21
C PHE A 66 -16.23 0.13 -8.98
N SER A 67 -16.89 1.30 -9.18
CA SER A 67 -16.29 2.40 -9.97
C SER A 67 -15.40 3.38 -9.18
N GLY A 68 -15.45 3.35 -7.84
CA GLY A 68 -14.74 4.30 -6.98
C GLY A 68 -13.22 4.13 -6.96
N PHE A 69 -12.73 2.89 -6.89
CA PHE A 69 -11.31 2.60 -6.66
C PHE A 69 -10.45 2.71 -7.92
N LYS A 70 -10.93 2.23 -9.08
CA LYS A 70 -10.23 2.38 -10.37
C LYS A 70 -10.07 3.85 -10.81
N SER A 71 -10.94 4.75 -10.33
CA SER A 71 -10.84 6.20 -10.55
C SER A 71 -9.74 6.86 -9.70
N ALA A 72 -9.47 6.37 -8.49
CA ALA A 72 -8.46 6.95 -7.59
C ALA A 72 -7.03 6.54 -7.99
N SER A 73 -6.81 5.25 -8.28
CA SER A 73 -5.49 4.73 -8.69
C SER A 73 -5.03 5.27 -10.05
N ARG A 74 -5.96 5.48 -11.01
CA ARG A 74 -5.64 6.15 -12.30
C ARG A 74 -5.25 7.63 -12.14
N ARG A 75 -5.74 8.33 -11.12
CA ARG A 75 -5.42 9.76 -10.89
C ARG A 75 -4.04 9.97 -10.28
N ILE A 76 -3.61 9.06 -9.40
CA ILE A 76 -2.25 9.07 -8.83
C ILE A 76 -1.22 8.61 -9.87
N ALA A 77 -1.58 7.67 -10.75
CA ALA A 77 -0.70 7.21 -11.82
C ALA A 77 -0.43 8.27 -12.91
N ASN A 78 -1.43 9.09 -13.25
CA ASN A 78 -1.30 10.18 -14.23
C ASN A 78 -0.49 11.38 -13.69
N PHE A 79 -0.36 11.52 -12.37
CA PHE A 79 0.39 12.61 -11.72
C PHE A 79 1.91 12.54 -12.02
N TRP A 80 2.47 11.34 -12.15
CA TRP A 80 3.91 11.15 -12.38
C TRP A 80 4.30 10.96 -13.87
N THR A 81 3.35 11.00 -14.82
CA THR A 81 3.56 10.55 -16.22
C THR A 81 3.44 11.61 -17.32
N THR A 82 3.47 12.92 -17.04
CA THR A 82 3.27 13.91 -18.13
C THR A 82 4.52 14.70 -18.56
N ARG A 83 4.91 14.38 -19.82
CA ARG A 83 5.66 15.13 -20.85
C ARG A 83 7.19 15.30 -20.76
N ALA A 84 7.85 14.84 -21.83
CA ALA A 84 9.18 15.25 -22.28
C ALA A 84 9.21 16.74 -22.69
N PRO A 85 10.35 17.43 -22.55
CA PRO A 85 10.47 18.86 -22.79
C PRO A 85 10.34 19.19 -24.29
N GLN A 86 9.47 20.14 -24.63
CA GLN A 86 9.65 20.97 -25.83
C GLN A 86 10.35 22.25 -25.39
N GLY A 87 11.44 22.57 -26.08
CA GLY A 87 12.42 23.54 -25.63
C GLY A 87 12.11 25.01 -25.90
N THR A 88 13.20 25.76 -25.73
CA THR A 88 13.48 27.15 -26.10
C THR A 88 12.82 28.24 -25.27
N HIS A 89 13.56 28.79 -24.31
CA HIS A 89 13.64 30.23 -24.09
C HIS A 89 15.07 30.61 -23.69
N GLY A 90 15.67 31.48 -24.50
CA GLY A 90 16.92 32.16 -24.19
C GLY A 90 16.71 33.20 -23.08
N MET A 91 17.70 33.32 -22.21
CA MET A 91 17.82 34.46 -21.31
C MET A 91 19.04 35.27 -21.74
N ASP A 92 18.78 36.51 -22.14
CA ASP A 92 19.78 37.56 -22.26
C ASP A 92 20.32 37.89 -20.86
N THR A 93 21.63 37.85 -20.69
CA THR A 93 22.32 38.33 -19.49
C THR A 93 22.90 39.72 -19.74
N GLU A 94 22.46 40.68 -18.92
CA GLU A 94 23.02 42.01 -18.84
C GLU A 94 24.48 41.99 -18.36
N SER A 95 25.25 42.88 -18.96
CA SER A 95 26.68 43.10 -18.83
C SER A 95 27.08 43.83 -17.53
N ILE A 96 28.09 43.30 -16.83
CA ILE A 96 28.99 44.07 -15.95
C ILE A 96 30.44 43.60 -16.21
N PRO A 97 31.43 44.50 -16.42
CA PRO A 97 32.75 44.15 -16.93
C PRO A 97 33.84 43.86 -15.86
N GLU A 98 34.82 43.04 -16.30
CA GLU A 98 36.26 42.95 -15.91
C GLU A 98 36.62 42.47 -14.47
N GLN A 99 37.48 41.47 -14.18
CA GLN A 99 38.47 40.64 -14.89
C GLN A 99 38.71 39.32 -14.08
N PRO A 100 39.19 38.20 -14.69
CA PRO A 100 39.27 36.88 -14.03
C PRO A 100 40.70 36.45 -13.60
N PRO A 101 40.85 35.53 -12.64
CA PRO A 101 42.01 34.64 -12.58
C PRO A 101 41.76 33.39 -13.45
N SER A 102 42.78 33.04 -14.24
CA SER A 102 42.83 31.94 -15.20
C SER A 102 42.64 30.55 -14.59
N GLY A 103 41.80 29.69 -15.19
CA GLY A 103 41.92 28.24 -14.98
C GLY A 103 40.68 27.33 -15.08
N PHE A 104 39.50 27.78 -15.53
CA PHE A 104 38.34 26.89 -15.65
C PHE A 104 38.06 26.45 -17.09
N VAL A 105 38.10 25.14 -17.33
CA VAL A 105 37.61 24.50 -18.56
C VAL A 105 36.09 24.63 -18.56
N SER A 106 35.54 25.29 -19.59
CA SER A 106 34.10 25.54 -19.74
C SER A 106 33.33 24.22 -19.84
N ALA A 107 32.25 24.09 -19.06
CA ALA A 107 31.31 22.97 -19.13
C ALA A 107 30.75 22.74 -20.54
N HIS A 108 30.71 23.79 -21.37
CA HIS A 108 30.31 23.71 -22.77
C HIS A 108 31.24 22.84 -23.62
N ASN A 109 32.55 22.85 -23.34
CA ASN A 109 33.52 22.05 -24.07
C ASN A 109 33.43 20.55 -23.71
N VAL A 110 33.05 20.25 -22.47
CA VAL A 110 32.80 18.87 -22.01
C VAL A 110 31.54 18.31 -22.67
N ILE A 111 30.48 19.11 -22.74
CA ILE A 111 29.21 18.72 -23.37
C ILE A 111 29.37 18.52 -24.88
N THR A 112 30.13 19.39 -25.56
CA THR A 112 30.37 19.29 -27.01
C THR A 112 31.15 18.01 -27.35
N ARG A 113 32.16 17.67 -26.54
CA ARG A 113 32.98 16.47 -26.75
C ARG A 113 32.21 15.16 -26.56
N LEU A 114 31.32 15.10 -25.58
CA LEU A 114 30.42 13.95 -25.38
C LEU A 114 29.42 13.80 -26.53
N HIS A 115 28.98 14.90 -27.13
CA HIS A 115 28.06 14.87 -28.27
C HIS A 115 28.75 14.34 -29.54
N GLU A 116 30.02 14.68 -29.74
CA GLU A 116 30.84 14.18 -30.85
C GLU A 116 31.18 12.69 -30.70
N GLU A 117 31.45 12.21 -29.48
CA GLU A 117 31.73 10.79 -29.22
C GLU A 117 30.49 9.90 -29.41
N MET A 118 29.28 10.41 -29.13
CA MET A 118 28.03 9.68 -29.33
C MET A 118 27.62 9.55 -30.81
N GLN A 119 28.09 10.45 -31.68
CA GLN A 119 27.78 10.42 -33.11
C GLN A 119 28.75 9.56 -33.93
N ALA A 120 29.86 9.10 -33.35
CA ALA A 120 30.89 8.34 -34.04
C ALA A 120 30.71 6.80 -33.99
N ALA A 121 29.63 6.29 -33.41
CA ALA A 121 29.36 4.86 -33.31
C ALA A 121 28.45 4.37 -34.45
N ASP A 122 29.03 4.11 -35.62
CA ASP A 122 28.39 3.40 -36.74
C ASP A 122 28.31 1.89 -36.44
N VAL A 123 27.09 1.32 -36.46
CA VAL A 123 26.86 -0.14 -36.45
C VAL A 123 26.19 -0.53 -37.78
N PRO A 124 26.74 -1.49 -38.54
CA PRO A 124 26.16 -1.88 -39.82
C PRO A 124 24.97 -2.83 -39.63
N VAL A 125 23.90 -2.49 -40.33
CA VAL A 125 22.67 -3.28 -40.49
C VAL A 125 22.96 -4.50 -41.37
N LEU A 126 22.70 -5.70 -40.86
CA LEU A 126 22.60 -6.93 -41.66
C LEU A 126 21.15 -7.37 -41.75
N ALA A 127 20.70 -7.55 -43.00
CA ALA A 127 19.40 -8.04 -43.38
C ALA A 127 19.47 -9.52 -43.77
N SER A 128 18.55 -10.32 -43.23
CA SER A 128 18.10 -11.66 -43.67
C SER A 128 17.15 -12.18 -42.59
N GLU A 129 16.15 -13.03 -42.75
CA GLU A 129 15.31 -13.53 -43.84
C GLU A 129 14.19 -14.35 -43.14
N GLN A 130 12.98 -14.37 -43.72
CA GLN A 130 12.00 -15.46 -43.78
C GLN A 130 11.49 -16.22 -42.51
N VAL A 131 10.20 -15.97 -42.23
CA VAL A 131 9.05 -16.91 -42.10
C VAL A 131 9.20 -18.21 -41.28
N PHE A 132 8.40 -18.34 -40.21
CA PHE A 132 7.63 -19.56 -39.91
C PHE A 132 6.28 -19.18 -39.30
N GLN A 133 5.20 -19.72 -39.86
CA GLN A 133 3.82 -19.53 -39.44
C GLN A 133 3.36 -20.88 -38.88
N GLU A 134 3.32 -21.01 -37.55
CA GLU A 134 2.85 -22.22 -36.88
C GLU A 134 1.73 -21.83 -35.91
N THR A 135 0.53 -22.32 -36.22
CA THR A 135 -0.67 -22.20 -35.40
C THR A 135 -0.58 -23.21 -34.26
N VAL A 136 -0.37 -22.72 -33.04
CA VAL A 136 -0.46 -23.52 -31.81
C VAL A 136 -1.62 -22.99 -30.99
N GLU A 137 -2.50 -23.91 -30.60
CA GLU A 137 -3.71 -23.69 -29.83
C GLU A 137 -3.38 -23.31 -28.37
N ASP A 138 -3.95 -22.18 -27.91
CA ASP A 138 -3.86 -21.66 -26.54
C ASP A 138 -4.57 -22.57 -25.53
N PRO A 139 -3.91 -23.00 -24.43
CA PRO A 139 -4.57 -23.23 -23.17
C PRO A 139 -4.48 -21.97 -22.30
N GLU A 140 -5.65 -21.47 -21.90
CA GLU A 140 -5.83 -20.42 -20.89
C GLU A 140 -4.98 -20.75 -19.64
N GLN A 141 -4.09 -19.84 -19.22
CA GLN A 141 -3.41 -19.96 -17.94
C GLN A 141 -3.17 -18.61 -17.26
N ASP A 142 -3.53 -18.62 -15.98
CA ASP A 142 -3.67 -17.50 -15.06
C ASP A 142 -2.35 -16.75 -14.76
N ASP A 143 -2.46 -15.43 -14.78
CA ASP A 143 -1.42 -14.41 -14.55
C ASP A 143 -1.07 -14.28 -13.06
N ALA A 144 0.12 -14.74 -12.65
CA ALA A 144 0.58 -14.84 -11.25
C ALA A 144 1.79 -13.94 -10.91
N GLY A 145 1.99 -12.83 -11.63
CA GLY A 145 3.18 -11.96 -11.50
C GLY A 145 3.19 -10.92 -10.36
N ALA A 146 2.30 -11.02 -9.36
CA ALA A 146 2.20 -10.04 -8.25
C ALA A 146 2.51 -10.61 -6.85
N ALA A 147 3.07 -11.82 -6.76
CA ALA A 147 3.07 -12.64 -5.55
C ALA A 147 4.01 -12.22 -4.40
N LEU A 148 4.91 -11.24 -4.58
CA LEU A 148 5.88 -10.85 -3.53
C LEU A 148 5.27 -10.11 -2.32
N LEU A 149 3.97 -9.82 -2.34
CA LEU A 149 3.20 -9.31 -1.19
C LEU A 149 1.91 -10.10 -0.92
N ASP A 150 1.68 -11.22 -1.61
CA ASP A 150 0.37 -11.89 -1.73
C ASP A 150 0.29 -13.25 -0.99
N GLU A 151 1.36 -13.69 -0.32
CA GLU A 151 1.36 -14.98 0.41
C GLU A 151 0.98 -14.88 1.89
N THR A 152 0.32 -13.80 2.33
CA THR A 152 -0.26 -13.73 3.68
C THR A 152 -1.77 -13.83 3.63
N ASP A 153 -2.29 -15.06 3.59
CA ASP A 153 -3.66 -15.48 3.98
C ASP A 153 -4.68 -14.31 4.11
N ASP A 154 -5.15 -13.80 2.96
CA ASP A 154 -6.04 -12.63 2.80
C ASP A 154 -7.48 -12.88 3.27
N ARG A 155 -7.65 -13.49 4.45
CA ARG A 155 -8.94 -13.54 5.15
C ARG A 155 -9.14 -12.42 6.16
N ASP A 156 -8.21 -11.47 6.23
CA ASP A 156 -8.44 -10.20 6.89
C ASP A 156 -9.18 -9.28 5.91
N GLU A 157 -10.50 -9.44 5.84
CA GLU A 157 -11.42 -8.56 5.12
C GLU A 157 -10.94 -7.10 5.23
N ASP A 158 -10.75 -6.45 4.08
CA ASP A 158 -10.35 -5.04 3.88
C ASP A 158 -11.35 -4.09 4.56
N ASN A 159 -11.35 -4.09 5.88
CA ASN A 159 -12.26 -3.27 6.65
C ASN A 159 -11.68 -1.86 6.61
N GLU A 160 -12.21 -1.03 5.70
CA GLU A 160 -11.90 0.40 5.57
C GLU A 160 -12.08 1.12 6.92
N ASP A 161 -12.95 0.59 7.79
CA ASP A 161 -13.21 1.04 9.16
C ASP A 161 -11.93 1.29 9.98
N GLY A 162 -10.87 0.49 9.78
CA GLY A 162 -9.61 0.66 10.51
C GLY A 162 -8.86 1.95 10.19
N LEU A 163 -9.03 2.51 8.98
CA LEU A 163 -8.37 3.76 8.57
C LEU A 163 -9.09 5.01 9.11
N ASP A 164 -10.38 4.90 9.40
CA ASP A 164 -11.20 5.99 9.93
C ASP A 164 -10.87 6.27 11.40
N GLU A 165 -10.73 5.21 12.21
CA GLU A 165 -10.27 5.34 13.60
C GLU A 165 -8.86 5.94 13.67
N GLU A 166 -8.02 5.62 12.68
CA GLU A 166 -6.65 6.11 12.61
C GLU A 166 -6.58 7.61 12.33
N GLN A 167 -7.56 8.15 11.60
CA GLN A 167 -7.73 9.59 11.43
C GLN A 167 -8.14 10.29 12.73
N GLU A 168 -9.18 9.78 13.40
CA GLU A 168 -9.70 10.42 14.62
C GLU A 168 -8.62 10.52 15.70
N ARG A 169 -7.72 9.53 15.77
CA ARG A 169 -6.55 9.55 16.67
C ARG A 169 -5.44 10.52 16.23
N ALA A 170 -5.32 10.82 14.94
CA ALA A 170 -4.30 11.72 14.41
C ALA A 170 -4.71 13.20 14.48
N GLU A 171 -6.01 13.49 14.53
CA GLU A 171 -6.54 14.85 14.66
C GLU A 171 -6.27 15.41 16.06
N ALA A 172 -5.90 16.70 16.11
CA ALA A 172 -5.76 17.39 17.39
C ALA A 172 -7.15 17.54 18.02
N ALA A 173 -7.29 17.11 19.28
CA ALA A 173 -8.54 17.29 20.00
C ALA A 173 -8.87 18.77 20.17
N VAL A 174 -10.17 19.05 20.24
CA VAL A 174 -10.66 20.42 20.39
C VAL A 174 -10.15 20.99 21.71
N ASP A 175 -9.56 22.18 21.64
CA ASP A 175 -8.94 22.95 22.73
C ASP A 175 -7.67 22.33 23.33
N SER A 176 -7.10 21.30 22.70
CA SER A 176 -5.76 20.79 23.05
C SER A 176 -4.66 21.84 22.82
N PRO A 177 -3.49 21.74 23.50
CA PRO A 177 -2.34 22.62 23.29
C PRO A 177 -1.90 22.73 21.83
N ASN A 178 -1.97 21.61 21.09
CA ASN A 178 -1.67 21.56 19.67
C ASN A 178 -2.70 22.32 18.82
N GLU A 179 -4.00 22.23 19.13
CA GLU A 179 -5.01 23.00 18.40
C GLU A 179 -4.88 24.50 18.67
N GLN A 180 -4.62 24.90 19.92
CA GLN A 180 -4.37 26.30 20.28
C GLN A 180 -3.13 26.86 19.56
N TRP A 181 -2.07 26.06 19.49
CA TRP A 181 -0.86 26.37 18.73
C TRP A 181 -1.14 26.56 17.23
N LEU A 182 -1.91 25.65 16.62
CA LEU A 182 -2.33 25.74 15.22
C LEU A 182 -3.22 26.96 14.95
N ARG A 183 -4.23 27.23 15.79
CA ARG A 183 -5.12 28.40 15.67
C ARG A 183 -4.31 29.69 15.76
N THR A 184 -3.46 29.82 16.77
CA THR A 184 -2.61 31.01 16.97
C THR A 184 -1.67 31.23 15.79
N THR A 185 -1.05 30.17 15.29
CA THR A 185 -0.14 30.24 14.14
C THR A 185 -0.88 30.60 12.86
N LEU A 186 -2.06 30.02 12.63
CA LEU A 186 -2.91 30.34 11.48
C LEU A 186 -3.33 31.82 11.49
N GLU A 187 -3.74 32.35 12.64
CA GLU A 187 -4.11 33.77 12.74
C GLU A 187 -2.92 34.70 12.51
N LYS A 188 -1.72 34.33 12.97
CA LYS A 188 -0.49 35.06 12.64
C LYS A 188 -0.20 35.02 11.14
N LEU A 189 -0.28 33.85 10.51
CA LEU A 189 -0.10 33.71 9.06
C LEU A 189 -1.12 34.52 8.26
N LYS A 190 -2.39 34.55 8.68
CA LYS A 190 -3.42 35.40 8.07
C LYS A 190 -3.10 36.88 8.18
N LYS A 191 -2.55 37.33 9.30
CA LYS A 191 -2.12 38.73 9.50
C LYS A 191 -0.87 39.07 8.69
N ASP A 192 0.04 38.13 8.54
CA ASP A 192 1.28 38.32 7.77
C ASP A 192 1.02 38.37 6.26
N ILE A 193 0.05 37.59 5.79
CA ILE A 193 -0.41 37.58 4.40
C ILE A 193 -1.33 38.79 4.20
N THR A 194 -0.71 39.93 3.88
CA THR A 194 -1.37 41.18 3.48
C THR A 194 -1.21 41.37 1.98
N ASP A 195 -2.29 41.76 1.29
CA ASP A 195 -2.37 42.18 -0.13
C ASP A 195 -1.19 41.70 -1.01
N ASP A 196 -1.21 40.40 -1.32
CA ASP A 196 -0.28 39.68 -2.23
C ASP A 196 1.18 39.53 -1.78
N LYS A 197 1.53 39.86 -0.53
CA LYS A 197 2.85 39.55 0.01
C LYS A 197 2.93 38.11 0.53
N PRO A 198 4.04 37.40 0.27
CA PRO A 198 4.26 36.08 0.86
C PRO A 198 4.39 36.19 2.38
N PRO A 199 4.04 35.12 3.12
CA PRO A 199 4.17 35.10 4.58
C PRO A 199 5.62 35.35 4.97
N ARG A 200 5.84 35.96 6.14
CA ARG A 200 7.18 36.33 6.62
C ARG A 200 8.16 35.15 6.58
N ILE A 201 7.71 33.95 6.97
CA ILE A 201 8.53 32.73 6.94
C ILE A 201 9.13 32.42 5.56
N TYR A 202 8.40 32.69 4.47
CA TYR A 202 8.89 32.45 3.11
C TYR A 202 9.90 33.51 2.69
N ARG A 203 9.71 34.76 3.14
CA ARG A 203 10.71 35.84 2.96
C ARG A 203 12.01 35.54 3.69
N ASP A 204 11.92 34.83 4.82
CA ASP A 204 13.07 34.38 5.60
C ASP A 204 13.68 33.06 5.04
N GLY A 205 13.17 32.53 3.92
CA GLY A 205 13.67 31.30 3.29
C GLY A 205 13.28 30.01 4.02
N GLN A 206 12.23 30.04 4.85
CA GLN A 206 11.81 28.92 5.68
C GLN A 206 10.42 28.40 5.30
N LEU A 207 10.23 27.08 5.41
CA LEU A 207 8.93 26.41 5.26
C LEU A 207 8.37 25.90 6.59
N TRP A 208 9.12 26.06 7.67
CA TRP A 208 8.86 25.47 8.97
C TRP A 208 8.63 26.53 10.03
N ILE A 209 7.62 26.32 10.86
CA ILE A 209 7.39 27.05 12.10
C ILE A 209 7.63 26.07 13.22
N TYR A 210 8.72 26.27 13.96
CA TYR A 210 9.07 25.42 15.10
C TYR A 210 8.43 25.96 16.38
N PRO A 211 7.97 25.07 17.29
CA PRO A 211 7.67 25.48 18.65
C PRO A 211 8.97 25.96 19.32
N ARG A 212 8.82 26.54 20.52
CA ARG A 212 9.99 26.91 21.31
C ARG A 212 10.78 25.65 21.67
N ASP A 213 12.11 25.72 21.62
CA ASP A 213 12.96 24.61 22.05
C ASP A 213 12.62 24.20 23.50
N PRO A 214 12.61 22.90 23.83
CA PRO A 214 12.27 22.41 25.16
C PRO A 214 13.02 23.10 26.30
N ILE A 215 14.30 23.46 26.12
CA ILE A 215 15.10 24.11 27.16
C ILE A 215 14.50 25.48 27.52
N PHE A 216 14.20 26.29 26.51
CA PHE A 216 13.62 27.63 26.71
C PHE A 216 12.14 27.58 27.07
N ALA A 217 11.41 26.56 26.59
CA ALA A 217 10.03 26.33 26.98
C ALA A 217 9.91 26.08 28.49
N LEU A 218 10.76 25.21 29.03
CA LEU A 218 10.80 24.88 30.46
C LEU A 218 11.31 26.05 31.31
N GLN A 219 12.29 26.83 30.82
CA GLN A 219 12.73 28.05 31.49
C GLN A 219 11.57 29.05 31.63
N CYS A 220 10.80 29.28 30.58
CA CYS A 220 9.64 30.17 30.65
C CYS A 220 8.55 29.63 31.58
N ALA A 221 8.23 28.33 31.49
CA ALA A 221 7.27 27.70 32.38
C ALA A 221 7.68 27.84 33.86
N ALA A 222 8.98 27.83 34.18
CA ALA A 222 9.47 28.01 35.55
C ALA A 222 9.30 29.45 36.08
N THR A 223 9.13 30.43 35.19
CA THR A 223 8.85 31.82 35.59
C THR A 223 7.35 32.11 35.76
N GLU A 224 6.49 31.21 35.31
CA GLU A 224 5.04 31.33 35.46
C GLU A 224 4.59 30.88 36.86
N GLU A 225 3.40 31.32 37.28
CA GLU A 225 2.82 30.94 38.57
C GLU A 225 2.56 29.42 38.65
N ILE A 226 2.22 28.82 37.50
CA ILE A 226 1.93 27.39 37.35
C ILE A 226 2.89 26.82 36.30
N TYR A 227 3.72 25.87 36.70
CA TYR A 227 4.66 25.19 35.81
C TYR A 227 3.90 24.26 34.85
N CYS A 228 3.79 24.63 33.57
CA CYS A 228 2.96 23.93 32.60
C CYS A 228 3.78 23.20 31.51
N PRO A 229 3.49 21.91 31.21
CA PRO A 229 4.20 21.15 30.17
C PRO A 229 3.70 21.44 28.74
N ASP A 230 2.64 22.22 28.53
CA ASP A 230 1.95 22.37 27.24
C ASP A 230 2.85 22.76 26.07
N ALA A 231 3.86 23.60 26.32
CA ALA A 231 4.83 24.00 25.30
C ALA A 231 5.67 22.83 24.76
N LEU A 232 5.86 21.76 25.54
CA LEU A 232 6.57 20.55 25.13
C LEU A 232 5.73 19.63 24.24
N TYR A 233 4.40 19.78 24.27
CA TYR A 233 3.47 18.98 23.46
C TYR A 233 3.32 19.53 22.04
N GLN A 234 3.73 20.76 21.82
CA GLN A 234 3.58 21.45 20.54
C GLN A 234 4.44 20.79 19.46
N LEU A 235 3.82 20.49 18.32
CA LEU A 235 4.50 19.93 17.16
C LEU A 235 4.94 21.04 16.18
N PRO A 236 6.05 20.86 15.44
CA PRO A 236 6.40 21.73 14.32
C PRO A 236 5.29 21.80 13.27
N ILE A 237 5.23 22.92 12.55
CA ILE A 237 4.27 23.13 11.47
C ILE A 237 5.04 23.34 10.17
N PHE A 238 4.85 22.44 9.20
CA PHE A 238 5.26 22.62 7.82
C PHE A 238 4.18 23.39 7.06
N VAL A 239 4.52 24.59 6.60
CA VAL A 239 3.58 25.49 5.92
C VAL A 239 3.76 25.33 4.42
N TRP A 240 2.72 24.83 3.75
CA TRP A 240 2.70 24.60 2.30
C TRP A 240 1.60 25.43 1.63
N LEU A 241 1.98 26.58 1.08
CA LEU A 241 1.09 27.51 0.39
C LEU A 241 1.56 27.69 -1.06
N PRO A 242 1.06 26.88 -2.00
CA PRO A 242 1.52 26.88 -3.40
C PRO A 242 1.51 28.26 -4.07
N ASP A 243 0.55 29.12 -3.71
CA ASP A 243 0.40 30.48 -4.26
C ASP A 243 1.54 31.45 -3.92
N TYR A 244 2.49 31.05 -3.06
CA TYR A 244 3.59 31.90 -2.60
C TYR A 244 4.96 31.22 -2.74
N LEU A 245 5.03 30.05 -3.37
CA LEU A 245 6.28 29.31 -3.58
C LEU A 245 7.04 29.85 -4.80
N PRO A 246 8.38 29.84 -4.80
CA PRO A 246 9.17 30.34 -5.93
C PRO A 246 8.82 29.59 -7.23
N GLY A 247 8.51 30.34 -8.29
CA GLY A 247 8.15 29.78 -9.59
C GLY A 247 6.74 29.19 -9.66
N HIS A 248 5.86 29.46 -8.68
CA HIS A 248 4.45 29.11 -8.81
C HIS A 248 3.84 29.75 -10.08
N PRO A 249 2.87 29.09 -10.75
CA PRO A 249 2.18 29.72 -11.86
C PRO A 249 1.37 30.93 -11.38
N ASP A 250 1.15 31.94 -12.23
CA ASP A 250 0.32 33.10 -11.88
C ASP A 250 -1.07 32.69 -11.36
N ARG A 251 -1.60 31.59 -11.93
CA ARG A 251 -2.85 30.95 -11.52
C ARG A 251 -2.77 29.44 -11.71
N PHE A 252 -3.30 28.71 -10.74
CA PHE A 252 -3.54 27.28 -10.90
C PHE A 252 -4.77 27.05 -11.81
N ILE A 253 -4.74 25.96 -12.57
CA ILE A 253 -5.76 25.56 -13.52
C ILE A 253 -6.47 24.31 -12.98
N CYS A 254 -7.78 24.26 -13.11
CA CYS A 254 -8.63 23.13 -12.77
C CYS A 254 -8.56 22.04 -13.85
N GLU A 255 -8.92 20.80 -13.52
CA GLU A 255 -9.10 19.72 -14.52
C GLU A 255 -10.07 20.09 -15.66
N CYS A 256 -11.00 21.04 -15.44
CA CYS A 256 -11.91 21.52 -16.48
C CYS A 256 -11.33 22.63 -17.38
N GLY A 257 -10.08 23.04 -17.14
CA GLY A 257 -9.37 24.09 -17.88
C GLY A 257 -9.57 25.51 -17.34
N GLU A 258 -10.46 25.72 -16.37
CA GLU A 258 -10.71 27.03 -15.75
C GLU A 258 -9.72 27.35 -14.63
N PHE A 259 -9.50 28.64 -14.34
CA PHE A 259 -8.62 29.07 -13.26
C PHE A 259 -9.20 28.78 -11.87
N LEU A 260 -8.33 28.36 -10.96
CA LEU A 260 -8.65 28.17 -9.56
C LEU A 260 -8.46 29.47 -8.79
N ASN A 261 -9.44 29.80 -7.95
CA ASN A 261 -9.37 30.91 -7.01
C ASN A 261 -8.93 30.42 -5.63
N LYS A 262 -8.26 31.31 -4.88
CA LYS A 262 -7.93 31.11 -3.47
C LYS A 262 -9.23 30.90 -2.67
N HIS A 263 -9.36 29.78 -1.96
CA HIS A 263 -10.49 29.49 -1.06
C HIS A 263 -10.12 29.85 0.40
N SER A 264 -11.06 29.66 1.32
CA SER A 264 -10.82 29.69 2.78
C SER A 264 -9.76 28.68 3.23
N TRP A 265 -9.20 28.95 4.40
CA TRP A 265 -8.35 28.02 5.15
C TRP A 265 -9.11 26.76 5.57
N ASN A 266 -8.37 25.68 5.84
CA ASN A 266 -8.92 24.48 6.45
C ASN A 266 -9.30 24.78 7.91
N THR A 267 -10.46 24.28 8.33
CA THR A 267 -10.98 24.46 9.70
C THR A 267 -11.10 23.15 10.46
N LYS A 268 -11.29 22.02 9.77
CA LYS A 268 -11.51 20.69 10.36
C LYS A 268 -10.88 19.61 9.46
N PRO A 269 -9.67 19.14 9.80
CA PRO A 269 -8.73 19.75 10.76
C PRO A 269 -8.11 21.05 10.22
N ILE A 270 -7.51 21.90 11.08
CA ILE A 270 -6.78 23.11 10.66
C ILE A 270 -5.54 22.73 9.82
N ALA A 271 -4.82 21.73 10.28
CA ALA A 271 -3.64 21.17 9.65
C ALA A 271 -3.67 19.65 9.83
N ARG A 272 -3.05 18.93 8.90
CA ARG A 272 -3.00 17.46 8.92
C ARG A 272 -1.76 17.01 9.67
N ARG A 273 -1.87 16.04 10.58
CA ARG A 273 -0.68 15.45 11.22
C ARG A 273 0.09 14.60 10.21
N VAL A 274 1.41 14.71 10.21
CA VAL A 274 2.33 13.93 9.39
C VAL A 274 3.19 13.06 10.31
N CYS A 275 3.18 11.77 10.03
CA CYS A 275 3.91 10.78 10.81
C CYS A 275 5.36 10.67 10.34
N THR A 276 6.26 10.61 11.30
CA THR A 276 7.70 10.46 11.06
C THR A 276 8.31 9.31 11.83
N THR A 277 9.45 8.83 11.35
CA THR A 277 10.24 7.79 12.00
C THR A 277 11.15 8.30 13.11
N SER A 278 11.50 9.59 13.11
CA SER A 278 12.33 10.21 14.15
C SER A 278 11.64 10.33 15.53
N GLY A 279 10.39 9.87 15.64
CA GLY A 279 9.54 10.13 16.80
C GLY A 279 8.93 11.54 16.78
N SER A 280 9.41 12.47 15.94
CA SER A 280 8.91 13.84 15.85
C SER A 280 7.83 14.03 14.79
N ASP A 281 6.56 13.87 15.13
CA ASP A 281 5.48 14.25 14.21
C ASP A 281 5.48 15.77 13.97
N TYR A 282 4.81 16.19 12.91
CA TYR A 282 4.58 17.60 12.60
C TYR A 282 3.21 17.79 11.94
N PHE A 283 2.77 19.04 11.82
CA PHE A 283 1.54 19.38 11.12
C PHE A 283 1.82 19.97 9.74
N LEU A 284 1.11 19.47 8.72
CA LEU A 284 1.06 20.03 7.37
C LEU A 284 -0.10 21.02 7.30
N LEU A 285 0.24 22.31 7.24
CA LEU A 285 -0.71 23.41 7.12
C LEU A 285 -0.74 23.88 5.66
N THR A 286 -1.94 23.86 5.07
CA THR A 286 -2.14 24.28 3.68
C THR A 286 -3.44 25.06 3.51
N LYS A 287 -3.64 25.62 2.32
CA LYS A 287 -4.82 26.39 1.91
C LYS A 287 -5.58 25.66 0.82
N ARG A 288 -6.88 25.91 0.72
CA ARG A 288 -7.73 25.35 -0.33
C ARG A 288 -7.82 26.29 -1.54
N HIS A 289 -8.12 25.68 -2.67
CA HIS A 289 -8.46 26.34 -3.93
C HIS A 289 -9.83 25.88 -4.39
N TYR A 290 -10.51 26.68 -5.20
CA TYR A 290 -11.77 26.27 -5.79
C TYR A 290 -11.92 26.78 -7.22
N CYS A 291 -12.56 25.96 -8.05
CA CYS A 291 -12.98 26.35 -9.38
C CYS A 291 -14.31 27.10 -9.25
N PRO A 292 -14.38 28.41 -9.59
CA PRO A 292 -15.60 29.18 -9.44
C PRO A 292 -16.71 28.62 -10.34
N HIS A 293 -17.83 28.20 -9.75
CA HIS A 293 -19.01 27.83 -10.53
C HIS A 293 -19.70 29.10 -11.01
N ARG A 294 -19.87 29.27 -12.32
CA ARG A 294 -20.61 30.42 -12.87
C ARG A 294 -21.97 29.97 -13.37
N ASN A 295 -23.03 30.55 -12.82
CA ASN A 295 -24.37 30.41 -13.36
C ASN A 295 -24.42 31.16 -14.70
N GLY A 296 -24.37 30.44 -15.83
CA GLY A 296 -25.00 30.90 -17.06
C GLY A 296 -24.19 30.93 -18.36
N ASN A 297 -22.83 30.96 -18.39
CA ASN A 297 -22.12 30.85 -19.68
C ASN A 297 -20.58 30.57 -19.71
N THR A 298 -19.88 30.29 -18.59
CA THR A 298 -18.49 29.77 -18.60
C THR A 298 -18.27 28.62 -17.61
N ARG A 299 -17.28 27.76 -17.89
CA ARG A 299 -17.26 26.30 -17.66
C ARG A 299 -16.66 25.84 -16.31
N GLY A 300 -16.75 26.65 -15.26
CA GLY A 300 -16.18 26.24 -13.96
C GLY A 300 -16.97 25.10 -13.30
N CYS A 301 -16.28 24.06 -12.83
CA CYS A 301 -16.92 22.84 -12.33
C CYS A 301 -17.31 22.87 -10.84
N GLY A 302 -16.98 23.93 -10.09
CA GLY A 302 -17.29 24.03 -8.66
C GLY A 302 -16.44 23.15 -7.73
N LYS A 303 -15.49 22.37 -8.27
CA LYS A 303 -14.61 21.50 -7.46
C LYS A 303 -13.67 22.34 -6.58
N THR A 304 -13.35 21.80 -5.41
CA THR A 304 -12.32 22.35 -4.52
C THR A 304 -11.11 21.44 -4.48
N TYR A 305 -9.93 22.04 -4.42
CA TYR A 305 -8.64 21.34 -4.34
C TYR A 305 -7.95 21.74 -3.03
N GLN A 306 -7.21 20.82 -2.42
CA GLN A 306 -6.26 21.19 -1.37
C GLN A 306 -4.98 21.70 -2.03
N GLY A 307 -4.22 22.58 -1.38
CA GLY A 307 -2.90 23.01 -1.88
C GLY A 307 -1.89 21.85 -1.98
N THR A 308 -2.22 20.71 -1.38
CA THR A 308 -1.47 19.46 -1.43
C THR A 308 -2.10 18.43 -2.37
N ASP A 309 -3.14 18.81 -3.11
CA ASP A 309 -3.77 17.94 -4.10
C ASP A 309 -2.76 17.65 -5.23
N PRO A 310 -2.65 16.39 -5.70
CA PRO A 310 -1.72 16.05 -6.78
C PRO A 310 -1.90 16.95 -8.01
N TRP A 311 -3.12 17.36 -8.36
CA TRP A 311 -3.35 18.25 -9.48
C TRP A 311 -2.73 19.65 -9.31
N ILE A 312 -2.69 20.17 -8.07
CA ILE A 312 -2.03 21.44 -7.74
C ILE A 312 -0.52 21.27 -7.75
N LEU A 313 -0.02 20.20 -7.13
CA LEU A 313 1.42 19.92 -7.05
C LEU A 313 2.04 19.76 -8.45
N ALA A 314 1.33 19.14 -9.40
CA ALA A 314 1.83 18.89 -10.76
C ALA A 314 2.08 20.16 -11.56
N GLN A 315 1.41 21.26 -11.19
CA GLN A 315 1.54 22.56 -11.84
C GLN A 315 2.69 23.39 -11.27
N LEU A 316 3.30 22.97 -10.16
CA LEU A 316 4.48 23.63 -9.60
C LEU A 316 5.75 23.23 -10.38
N PRO A 317 6.81 24.04 -10.35
CA PRO A 317 8.11 23.64 -10.90
C PRO A 317 8.65 22.38 -10.20
N ARG A 318 9.38 21.54 -10.94
CA ARG A 318 9.87 20.24 -10.42
C ARG A 318 10.68 20.37 -9.14
N PHE A 319 11.60 21.34 -9.06
CA PHE A 319 12.42 21.55 -7.86
C PHE A 319 11.59 21.93 -6.62
N VAL A 320 10.41 22.54 -6.81
CA VAL A 320 9.47 22.83 -5.72
C VAL A 320 8.73 21.55 -5.33
N GLN A 321 8.26 20.77 -6.32
CA GLN A 321 7.62 19.48 -6.07
C GLN A 321 8.53 18.54 -5.26
N ASP A 322 9.81 18.46 -5.63
CA ASP A 322 10.80 17.61 -4.94
C ASP A 322 11.04 18.05 -3.49
N ARG A 323 10.73 19.31 -3.14
CA ARG A 323 10.83 19.80 -1.76
C ARG A 323 9.63 19.43 -0.89
N PHE A 324 8.52 18.98 -1.48
CA PHE A 324 7.33 18.57 -0.74
C PHE A 324 7.59 17.24 0.01
N PRO A 325 7.63 17.22 1.35
CA PRO A 325 8.20 16.11 2.10
C PRO A 325 7.19 15.02 2.47
N VAL A 326 5.99 15.01 1.90
CA VAL A 326 4.86 14.25 2.44
C VAL A 326 4.21 13.33 1.41
N ALA A 327 4.00 12.06 1.77
CA ALA A 327 3.05 11.18 1.12
C ALA A 327 1.68 11.29 1.82
N ILE A 328 0.64 11.56 1.05
CA ILE A 328 -0.67 11.96 1.59
C ILE A 328 -1.71 10.87 1.28
N SER A 329 -2.47 10.42 2.30
CA SER A 329 -3.69 9.62 2.09
C SER A 329 -4.94 10.50 2.01
N HIS A 330 -6.14 9.92 1.95
CA HIS A 330 -7.34 10.74 2.10
C HIS A 330 -7.37 11.50 3.45
N ARG A 331 -6.87 10.88 4.53
CA ARG A 331 -7.16 11.30 5.92
C ARG A 331 -5.92 11.61 6.78
N SER A 332 -4.75 11.08 6.43
CA SER A 332 -3.51 11.24 7.18
C SER A 332 -2.32 11.44 6.22
N ALA A 333 -1.11 11.51 6.75
CA ALA A 333 0.10 11.75 6.00
C ALA A 333 1.31 11.08 6.65
N VAL A 334 2.25 10.63 5.82
CA VAL A 334 3.52 10.04 6.23
C VAL A 334 4.64 10.80 5.54
N ASP A 335 5.72 11.06 6.26
CA ASP A 335 6.90 11.73 5.71
C ASP A 335 7.61 10.86 4.66
N LEU A 336 8.12 11.47 3.59
CA LEU A 336 8.81 10.73 2.53
C LEU A 336 10.07 10.02 3.03
N SER A 337 10.79 10.58 4.01
CA SER A 337 11.93 9.89 4.62
C SER A 337 11.53 8.59 5.32
N GLN A 338 10.29 8.51 5.81
CA GLN A 338 9.74 7.27 6.36
C GLN A 338 9.43 6.27 5.25
N MET A 339 8.93 6.70 4.08
CA MET A 339 8.75 5.83 2.92
C MET A 339 10.08 5.27 2.39
N ASP A 340 11.11 6.11 2.32
CA ASP A 340 12.44 5.70 1.91
C ASP A 340 13.02 4.65 2.87
N MET A 341 12.86 4.86 4.18
CA MET A 341 13.29 3.87 5.16
C MET A 341 12.48 2.58 5.04
N MET A 342 11.16 2.65 4.85
CA MET A 342 10.32 1.47 4.62
C MET A 342 10.81 0.68 3.41
N LYS A 343 11.10 1.34 2.29
CA LYS A 343 11.64 0.72 1.08
C LYS A 343 12.91 -0.08 1.36
N ILE A 344 13.88 0.54 2.05
CA ILE A 344 15.16 -0.10 2.41
C ILE A 344 14.92 -1.28 3.35
N THR A 345 14.10 -1.09 4.38
CA THR A 345 13.85 -2.14 5.38
C THR A 345 13.07 -3.32 4.81
N PHE A 346 12.11 -3.06 3.92
CA PHE A 346 11.26 -4.11 3.35
C PHE A 346 12.07 -4.98 2.39
N ALA A 347 12.97 -4.37 1.61
CA ALA A 347 13.95 -5.12 0.82
C ALA A 347 14.83 -6.03 1.71
N GLY A 348 15.21 -5.55 2.90
CA GLY A 348 15.95 -6.33 3.90
C GLY A 348 15.10 -7.33 4.72
N ARG A 349 13.90 -7.71 4.27
CA ARG A 349 12.95 -8.60 4.98
C ARG A 349 12.44 -8.08 6.33
N PHE A 350 12.66 -6.80 6.63
CA PHE A 350 12.09 -6.14 7.81
C PHE A 350 10.73 -5.56 7.46
N GLY A 351 9.71 -6.41 7.44
CA GLY A 351 8.38 -6.08 6.91
C GLY A 351 7.59 -5.00 7.69
N PRO A 352 6.35 -4.72 7.26
CA PRO A 352 5.52 -3.65 7.83
C PRO A 352 5.22 -3.76 9.34
N ASP A 353 5.02 -4.98 9.85
CA ASP A 353 4.69 -5.20 11.27
C ASP A 353 5.83 -4.85 12.23
N PRO A 354 7.05 -5.42 12.10
CA PRO A 354 8.16 -5.01 12.94
C PRO A 354 8.52 -3.53 12.75
N PHE A 355 8.30 -2.98 11.56
CA PHE A 355 8.48 -1.55 11.31
C PHE A 355 7.48 -0.66 12.08
N SER A 356 6.18 -0.99 12.09
CA SER A 356 5.18 -0.26 12.88
C SER A 356 5.51 -0.30 14.37
N LYS A 357 5.92 -1.47 14.89
CA LYS A 357 6.38 -1.63 16.28
C LYS A 357 7.59 -0.75 16.58
N MET A 358 8.59 -0.72 15.71
CA MET A 358 9.76 0.16 15.84
C MET A 358 9.35 1.63 15.90
N VAL A 359 8.51 2.10 14.97
CA VAL A 359 8.02 3.49 14.96
C VAL A 359 7.30 3.82 16.26
N ARG A 360 6.43 2.92 16.73
CA ARG A 360 5.72 3.06 18.01
C ARG A 360 6.68 3.22 19.19
N GLU A 361 7.69 2.37 19.30
CA GLU A 361 8.71 2.47 20.35
C GLU A 361 9.48 3.80 20.29
N LEU A 362 9.83 4.29 19.10
CA LEU A 362 10.49 5.59 18.93
C LEU A 362 9.60 6.76 19.40
N LYS A 363 8.27 6.66 19.24
CA LYS A 363 7.32 7.66 19.75
C LYS A 363 7.24 7.63 21.27
N TYR A 364 7.13 6.45 21.88
CA TYR A 364 7.16 6.32 23.35
C TYR A 364 8.47 6.81 23.93
N LEU A 365 9.61 6.46 23.31
CA LEU A 365 10.91 6.92 23.75
C LEU A 365 11.04 8.45 23.74
N ARG A 366 10.49 9.12 22.72
CA ARG A 366 10.43 10.60 22.69
C ARG A 366 9.58 11.14 23.85
N HIS A 367 8.39 10.57 24.08
CA HIS A 367 7.52 10.97 25.18
C HIS A 367 8.23 10.85 26.53
N SER A 368 8.84 9.69 26.82
CA SER A 368 9.57 9.48 28.08
C SER A 368 10.77 10.42 28.25
N ARG A 369 11.46 10.76 27.16
CA ARG A 369 12.56 11.75 27.20
C ARG A 369 12.06 13.14 27.54
N LEU A 370 10.94 13.58 26.98
CA LEU A 370 10.33 14.88 27.28
C LEU A 370 9.81 14.93 28.72
N GLU A 371 9.18 13.85 29.19
CA GLU A 371 8.75 13.73 30.58
C GLU A 371 9.94 13.81 31.55
N ALA A 372 11.01 13.07 31.29
CA ALA A 372 12.22 13.13 32.10
C ALA A 372 12.83 14.55 32.11
N MET A 373 12.94 15.20 30.95
CA MET A 373 13.41 16.59 30.85
C MET A 373 12.54 17.55 31.66
N TYR A 374 11.22 17.41 31.57
CA TYR A 374 10.26 18.23 32.31
C TYR A 374 10.43 18.10 33.83
N LEU A 375 10.55 16.86 34.33
CA LEU A 375 10.76 16.58 35.75
C LEU A 375 12.13 17.05 36.25
N HIS A 376 13.19 16.83 35.46
CA HIS A 376 14.53 17.32 35.79
C HIS A 376 14.60 18.85 35.86
N ALA A 377 13.97 19.55 34.92
CA ALA A 377 13.89 21.00 34.95
C ALA A 377 13.09 21.49 36.17
N ALA A 378 11.98 20.84 36.52
CA ALA A 378 11.21 21.19 37.71
C ALA A 378 12.05 21.10 38.99
N LEU A 379 12.83 20.01 39.13
CA LEU A 379 13.76 19.82 40.25
C LEU A 379 14.86 20.88 40.26
N HIS A 380 15.44 21.21 39.11
CA HIS A 380 16.47 22.23 38.97
C HIS A 380 15.99 23.61 39.44
N TYR A 381 14.74 23.97 39.11
CA TYR A 381 14.13 25.23 39.56
C TYR A 381 13.55 25.18 40.99
N GLY A 382 13.80 24.10 41.73
CA GLY A 382 13.37 23.98 43.13
C GLY A 382 11.86 23.80 43.31
N LEU A 383 11.12 23.45 42.26
CA LEU A 383 9.70 23.15 42.33
C LEU A 383 9.50 21.81 43.05
N ARG A 384 8.47 21.72 43.90
CA ARG A 384 8.14 20.52 44.67
C ARG A 384 6.64 20.36 44.87
N GLY A 385 6.21 19.09 44.99
CA GLY A 385 4.85 18.72 45.37
C GLY A 385 3.81 19.15 44.32
N PRO A 386 2.65 19.69 44.73
CA PRO A 386 1.51 19.95 43.84
C PRO A 386 1.77 21.07 42.81
N LYS A 387 2.90 21.78 42.91
CA LYS A 387 3.32 22.80 41.93
C LYS A 387 3.83 22.22 40.63
N ILE A 388 4.04 20.90 40.57
CA ILE A 388 4.45 20.19 39.35
C ILE A 388 3.26 19.36 38.88
N PRO A 389 2.49 19.85 37.90
CA PRO A 389 1.46 19.05 37.24
C PRO A 389 2.05 17.75 36.68
N LEU A 390 1.22 16.70 36.67
CA LEU A 390 1.58 15.44 36.03
C LEU A 390 1.80 15.66 34.54
N PHE A 391 2.85 15.05 34.01
CA PHE A 391 3.06 15.00 32.57
C PHE A 391 1.97 14.15 31.93
N SER A 392 1.44 14.62 30.80
CA SER A 392 0.32 13.97 30.13
C SER A 392 0.70 12.57 29.65
N PRO A 393 -0.15 11.55 29.87
CA PRO A 393 0.06 10.21 29.32
C PRO A 393 0.19 10.24 27.79
N PHE A 394 0.89 9.27 27.22
CA PHE A 394 1.15 9.25 25.77
C PHE A 394 -0.12 9.41 24.91
N HIS A 395 -1.21 8.70 25.24
CA HIS A 395 -2.45 8.72 24.43
C HIS A 395 -3.47 9.79 24.86
N ASP A 396 -3.11 10.71 25.76
CA ASP A 396 -4.04 11.73 26.23
C ASP A 396 -4.21 12.83 25.17
N ALA A 397 -5.37 12.80 24.51
CA ALA A 397 -5.71 13.68 23.39
C ALA A 397 -5.76 15.18 23.76
N MET A 398 -5.99 15.49 25.05
CA MET A 398 -6.01 16.87 25.54
C MET A 398 -4.63 17.39 25.98
N GLY A 399 -3.62 16.52 26.05
CA GLY A 399 -2.26 16.87 26.42
C GLY A 399 -1.25 16.50 25.33
N PHE A 400 -0.42 15.48 25.57
CA PHE A 400 0.65 15.08 24.65
C PHE A 400 0.11 14.63 23.29
N ALA A 401 -1.07 14.00 23.28
CA ALA A 401 -1.76 13.51 22.10
C ALA A 401 -0.85 12.67 21.18
N GLY A 402 -0.07 11.76 21.76
CA GLY A 402 0.83 10.87 21.06
C GLY A 402 0.07 9.93 20.12
N TYR A 403 0.68 9.67 18.97
CA TYR A 403 0.09 8.84 17.92
C TYR A 403 1.17 7.91 17.35
N ALA A 404 0.79 6.68 17.06
CA ALA A 404 1.64 5.70 16.40
C ALA A 404 0.85 5.02 15.27
N PRO A 405 1.35 5.04 14.02
CA PRO A 405 0.64 4.49 12.88
C PRO A 405 0.54 2.96 12.96
N SER A 406 -0.59 2.43 12.50
CA SER A 406 -0.85 0.99 12.46
C SER A 406 -0.04 0.30 11.36
N THR A 407 0.18 -1.02 11.50
CA THR A 407 0.80 -1.85 10.45
C THR A 407 0.02 -1.75 9.14
N LYS A 408 -1.32 -1.81 9.21
CA LYS A 408 -2.22 -1.72 8.05
C LYS A 408 -2.09 -0.38 7.33
N TYR A 409 -2.06 0.72 8.08
CA TYR A 409 -1.90 2.05 7.48
C TYR A 409 -0.54 2.24 6.84
N LEU A 410 0.54 1.84 7.49
CA LEU A 410 1.88 1.90 6.89
C LEU A 410 1.97 1.04 5.62
N LYS A 411 1.50 -0.21 5.65
CA LYS A 411 1.45 -1.08 4.47
C LYS A 411 0.68 -0.41 3.32
N SER A 412 -0.52 0.10 3.61
CA SER A 412 -1.38 0.77 2.62
C SER A 412 -0.72 2.02 2.03
N MET A 413 -0.13 2.85 2.89
CA MET A 413 0.58 4.07 2.48
C MET A 413 1.79 3.75 1.61
N PHE A 414 2.57 2.74 2.00
CA PHE A 414 3.74 2.31 1.23
C PHE A 414 3.33 1.73 -0.11
N ILE A 415 2.32 0.88 -0.20
CA ILE A 415 1.85 0.33 -1.48
C ILE A 415 1.36 1.45 -2.41
N ALA A 416 0.57 2.41 -1.90
CA ALA A 416 0.09 3.52 -2.70
C ALA A 416 1.25 4.41 -3.20
N TRP A 417 2.18 4.76 -2.30
CA TRP A 417 3.37 5.53 -2.63
C TRP A 417 4.26 4.80 -3.63
N PHE A 418 4.59 3.53 -3.36
CA PHE A 418 5.45 2.70 -4.17
C PHE A 418 4.84 2.47 -5.55
N THR A 419 3.53 2.19 -5.67
CA THR A 419 2.85 2.05 -6.97
C THR A 419 2.95 3.33 -7.79
N SER A 420 2.81 4.50 -7.15
CA SER A 420 2.94 5.79 -7.84
C SER A 420 4.37 6.07 -8.34
N HIS A 421 5.39 5.63 -7.59
CA HIS A 421 6.81 5.77 -7.96
C HIS A 421 7.26 4.66 -8.90
N ARG A 422 6.65 3.48 -8.83
CA ARG A 422 6.94 2.33 -9.68
C ARG A 422 6.63 2.65 -11.12
N ILE A 423 5.70 3.56 -11.43
CA ILE A 423 5.49 4.02 -12.80
C ILE A 423 6.74 4.73 -13.37
N LEU A 424 7.56 5.37 -12.54
CA LEU A 424 8.85 5.92 -12.98
C LEU A 424 9.88 4.83 -13.23
N LEU A 425 9.88 3.75 -12.45
CA LEU A 425 10.81 2.60 -12.62
C LEU A 425 10.37 1.68 -13.77
N GLN A 426 9.08 1.39 -13.86
CA GLN A 426 8.40 0.73 -14.97
C GLN A 426 8.25 1.62 -16.20
N THR A 427 8.73 2.87 -16.19
CA THR A 427 8.96 3.50 -17.49
C THR A 427 9.97 2.71 -18.30
N VAL A 428 10.73 1.74 -17.76
CA VAL A 428 11.46 0.77 -18.58
C VAL A 428 10.52 -0.29 -19.21
N ASP A 429 9.58 -0.86 -18.45
CA ASP A 429 8.48 -1.74 -18.94
C ASP A 429 7.45 -1.03 -19.85
N HIS A 430 7.41 0.30 -19.79
CA HIS A 430 6.50 1.15 -20.56
C HIS A 430 7.26 2.12 -21.46
N GLN A 431 8.57 1.93 -21.66
CA GLN A 431 9.45 2.86 -22.38
C GLN A 431 9.16 2.92 -23.87
N GLY A 432 8.15 2.22 -24.31
CA GLY A 432 7.63 2.37 -25.63
C GLY A 432 6.18 1.99 -25.65
N ARG A 433 5.30 2.98 -25.75
CA ARG A 433 4.15 2.78 -26.63
C ARG A 433 4.44 3.58 -27.89
N LEU A 434 4.26 2.96 -29.05
CA LEU A 434 4.29 3.70 -30.31
C LEU A 434 3.20 4.77 -30.30
N PRO A 435 3.33 5.86 -31.08
CA PRO A 435 2.23 6.80 -31.31
C PRO A 435 0.97 6.02 -31.72
N GLY A 436 -0.06 6.00 -30.88
CA GLY A 436 -1.24 5.15 -31.03
C GLY A 436 -1.53 4.23 -29.84
N GLY A 437 -0.59 4.11 -28.89
CA GLY A 437 -0.79 3.39 -27.64
C GLY A 437 -0.46 1.90 -27.70
N GLU A 438 0.11 1.40 -28.79
CA GLU A 438 0.58 0.02 -28.93
C GLU A 438 1.90 -0.17 -28.17
N PRO A 439 2.03 -1.19 -27.29
CA PRO A 439 3.27 -1.44 -26.56
C PRO A 439 4.41 -1.85 -27.50
N ILE A 440 5.63 -1.33 -27.27
CA ILE A 440 6.86 -1.65 -28.02
C ILE A 440 7.41 -3.02 -27.61
N HIS A 441 6.99 -3.56 -26.47
CA HIS A 441 7.28 -4.93 -26.00
C HIS A 441 6.12 -5.42 -25.12
N THR A 442 5.92 -6.74 -25.10
CA THR A 442 4.87 -7.42 -24.32
C THR A 442 5.40 -7.97 -23.01
N ALA A 443 6.68 -8.34 -22.96
CA ALA A 443 7.33 -8.85 -21.76
C ALA A 443 8.76 -8.31 -21.63
N LEU A 444 9.22 -8.21 -20.38
CA LEU A 444 10.61 -8.01 -20.00
C LEU A 444 11.06 -9.29 -19.28
N TYR A 445 12.16 -9.87 -19.74
CA TYR A 445 12.81 -10.98 -19.07
C TYR A 445 14.16 -10.52 -18.54
N ASP A 446 14.42 -10.79 -17.27
CA ASP A 446 15.72 -10.62 -16.65
C ASP A 446 16.22 -11.95 -16.07
N ALA A 447 17.51 -12.19 -16.19
CA ALA A 447 18.17 -13.28 -15.49
C ALA A 447 19.22 -12.71 -14.55
N LEU A 448 19.04 -13.01 -13.26
CA LEU A 448 19.92 -12.58 -12.19
C LEU A 448 20.74 -13.77 -11.68
N ASN A 449 21.96 -13.54 -11.19
CA ASN A 449 22.66 -14.54 -10.38
C ASN A 449 22.21 -14.48 -8.91
N THR A 450 22.87 -15.28 -8.07
CA THR A 450 22.67 -15.30 -6.60
C THR A 450 23.02 -14.00 -5.89
N ASP A 451 23.75 -13.11 -6.56
CA ASP A 451 24.21 -11.81 -6.04
C ASP A 451 23.37 -10.64 -6.59
N GLU A 452 22.23 -10.94 -7.22
CA GLU A 452 21.33 -9.98 -7.88
C GLU A 452 21.98 -9.20 -9.04
N GLU A 453 23.09 -9.71 -9.59
CA GLU A 453 23.73 -9.17 -10.79
C GLU A 453 22.98 -9.63 -12.04
N VAL A 454 22.59 -8.66 -12.87
CA VAL A 454 21.92 -8.91 -14.15
C VAL A 454 22.90 -9.59 -15.13
N ARG A 455 22.59 -10.82 -15.52
CA ARG A 455 23.33 -11.58 -16.54
C ARG A 455 22.85 -11.26 -17.95
N PHE A 456 21.56 -11.02 -18.11
CA PHE A 456 21.00 -10.38 -19.29
C PHE A 456 19.62 -9.80 -18.95
N TYR A 457 19.13 -8.90 -19.82
CA TYR A 457 17.75 -8.46 -19.85
C TYR A 457 17.28 -8.38 -21.31
N GLY A 458 16.07 -8.83 -21.59
CA GLY A 458 15.49 -8.90 -22.93
C GLY A 458 14.07 -8.33 -22.96
N LEU A 459 13.84 -7.35 -23.83
CA LEU A 459 12.50 -6.84 -24.13
C LEU A 459 11.94 -7.63 -25.33
N THR A 460 10.83 -8.34 -25.13
CA THR A 460 10.27 -9.24 -26.15
C THR A 460 8.86 -8.81 -26.54
N LEU A 461 8.51 -9.00 -27.82
CA LEU A 461 7.17 -8.73 -28.34
C LEU A 461 6.14 -9.80 -27.92
N THR A 462 6.58 -10.90 -27.32
CA THR A 462 5.74 -12.03 -26.89
C THR A 462 6.15 -12.49 -25.50
N GLN A 463 5.25 -13.17 -24.79
CA GLN A 463 5.55 -13.91 -23.55
C GLN A 463 6.18 -15.29 -23.82
N SER A 464 6.62 -15.54 -25.06
CA SER A 464 7.32 -16.78 -25.41
C SER A 464 8.80 -16.65 -25.06
N PHE A 465 9.41 -17.75 -24.64
CA PHE A 465 10.86 -17.83 -24.43
C PHE A 465 11.68 -17.88 -25.73
N ALA A 466 11.06 -18.05 -26.90
CA ALA A 466 11.78 -18.17 -28.17
C ALA A 466 12.78 -17.02 -28.44
N PRO A 467 12.45 -15.73 -28.20
CA PRO A 467 13.40 -14.64 -28.40
C PRO A 467 14.59 -14.65 -27.41
N LEU A 468 14.51 -15.42 -26.31
CA LEU A 468 15.53 -15.45 -25.27
C LEU A 468 16.59 -16.54 -25.48
N GLU A 469 16.38 -17.49 -26.39
CA GLU A 469 17.26 -18.65 -26.60
C GLU A 469 18.71 -18.22 -26.82
N GLY A 470 18.94 -17.28 -27.74
CA GLY A 470 20.28 -16.74 -28.00
C GLY A 470 20.91 -15.96 -26.82
N MET A 471 20.09 -15.43 -25.90
CA MET A 471 20.59 -14.75 -24.70
C MET A 471 21.11 -15.76 -23.67
N TYR A 472 20.36 -16.83 -23.42
CA TYR A 472 20.79 -17.92 -22.54
C TYR A 472 22.03 -18.64 -23.07
N GLU A 473 22.05 -18.96 -24.37
CA GLU A 473 23.21 -19.56 -25.02
C GLU A 473 24.47 -18.68 -24.85
N ARG A 474 24.32 -17.36 -25.02
CA ARG A 474 25.43 -16.42 -24.81
C ARG A 474 25.91 -16.42 -23.37
N VAL A 475 25.03 -16.47 -22.38
CA VAL A 475 25.44 -16.60 -20.97
C VAL A 475 26.27 -17.86 -20.75
N GLN A 476 25.87 -18.99 -21.32
CA GLN A 476 26.63 -20.25 -21.18
C GLN A 476 28.02 -20.19 -21.81
N ILE A 477 28.19 -19.41 -22.88
CA ILE A 477 29.48 -19.20 -23.54
C ILE A 477 30.35 -18.22 -22.73
N GLU A 478 29.77 -17.14 -22.24
CA GLU A 478 30.52 -16.06 -21.59
C GLU A 478 30.93 -16.40 -20.15
N LEU A 479 30.13 -17.19 -19.42
CA LEU A 479 30.48 -17.60 -18.05
C LEU A 479 31.87 -18.25 -17.97
N PRO A 480 32.19 -19.33 -18.72
CA PRO A 480 33.53 -19.91 -18.74
C PRO A 480 34.62 -18.97 -19.26
N ARG A 481 34.31 -18.11 -20.25
CA ARG A 481 35.27 -17.13 -20.81
C ARG A 481 35.74 -16.14 -19.76
N HIS A 482 34.88 -15.81 -18.80
CA HIS A 482 35.19 -14.93 -17.68
C HIS A 482 35.63 -15.68 -16.41
N GLY A 483 35.88 -16.99 -16.50
CA GLY A 483 36.34 -17.81 -15.38
C GLY A 483 35.25 -18.16 -14.35
N HIS A 484 33.97 -17.97 -14.69
CA HIS A 484 32.86 -18.42 -13.88
C HIS A 484 32.54 -19.90 -14.14
N LYS A 485 31.93 -20.55 -13.15
CA LYS A 485 31.39 -21.90 -13.33
C LYS A 485 30.17 -21.87 -14.27
N PRO A 486 29.89 -22.97 -15.01
CA PRO A 486 28.64 -23.13 -15.73
C PRO A 486 27.43 -22.99 -14.81
N THR A 487 26.26 -22.68 -15.37
CA THR A 487 25.03 -22.56 -14.60
C THR A 487 24.63 -23.91 -13.99
N GLU A 488 24.61 -24.00 -12.66
CA GLU A 488 24.26 -25.22 -11.92
C GLU A 488 22.75 -25.31 -11.62
N ALA A 489 22.08 -24.17 -11.47
CA ALA A 489 20.65 -24.09 -11.18
C ALA A 489 20.03 -22.84 -11.82
N VAL A 490 18.75 -22.96 -12.19
CA VAL A 490 17.91 -21.85 -12.64
C VAL A 490 16.63 -21.85 -11.81
N PHE A 491 16.29 -20.69 -11.26
CA PHE A 491 15.02 -20.45 -10.58
C PHE A 491 14.08 -19.75 -11.55
N CYS A 492 12.88 -20.27 -11.69
CA CYS A 492 11.81 -19.73 -12.54
C CYS A 492 10.47 -20.03 -11.87
N ASP A 493 9.42 -19.33 -12.31
CA ASP A 493 8.09 -19.43 -11.71
C ASP A 493 7.40 -20.76 -12.04
N ASN A 494 7.64 -21.29 -13.24
CA ASN A 494 7.06 -22.56 -13.69
C ASN A 494 8.14 -23.55 -14.16
N PRO A 495 8.99 -24.05 -13.24
CA PRO A 495 10.12 -24.91 -13.57
C PRO A 495 9.69 -26.23 -14.21
N ARG A 496 8.42 -26.64 -14.08
CA ARG A 496 7.90 -27.86 -14.70
C ARG A 496 7.64 -27.69 -16.18
N SER A 497 6.93 -26.62 -16.55
CA SER A 497 6.60 -26.36 -17.95
C SER A 497 7.83 -25.91 -18.74
N GLU A 498 8.74 -25.18 -18.08
CA GLU A 498 9.89 -24.54 -18.71
C GLU A 498 11.14 -25.44 -18.72
N ARG A 499 11.08 -26.58 -18.02
CA ARG A 499 12.19 -27.52 -17.87
C ARG A 499 12.85 -27.87 -19.20
N SER A 500 12.06 -28.36 -20.15
CA SER A 500 12.57 -28.86 -21.43
C SER A 500 13.24 -27.75 -22.25
N TRP A 501 12.77 -26.51 -22.10
CA TRP A 501 13.34 -25.34 -22.73
C TRP A 501 14.68 -24.98 -22.08
N HIS A 502 14.72 -24.81 -20.75
CA HIS A 502 15.95 -24.50 -20.02
C HIS A 502 17.03 -25.57 -20.18
N GLU A 503 16.67 -26.85 -20.12
CA GLU A 503 17.59 -27.98 -20.35
C GLU A 503 18.17 -28.01 -21.77
N ARG A 504 17.48 -27.43 -22.75
CA ARG A 504 17.98 -27.31 -24.12
C ARG A 504 18.97 -26.16 -24.25
N VAL A 505 18.61 -24.98 -23.76
CA VAL A 505 19.43 -23.74 -23.91
C VAL A 505 20.54 -23.62 -22.86
N THR A 506 20.45 -24.38 -21.76
CA THR A 506 21.43 -24.43 -20.66
C THR A 506 21.85 -25.89 -20.41
N PRO A 507 22.75 -26.46 -21.24
CA PRO A 507 23.07 -27.89 -21.18
C PRO A 507 23.68 -28.36 -19.85
N SER A 508 24.31 -27.47 -19.09
CA SER A 508 24.86 -27.78 -17.76
C SER A 508 23.80 -28.22 -16.75
N LEU A 509 22.53 -27.87 -16.96
CA LEU A 509 21.41 -28.32 -16.12
C LEU A 509 21.07 -29.81 -16.29
N LYS A 510 21.70 -30.52 -17.23
CA LYS A 510 21.56 -31.97 -17.41
C LYS A 510 22.65 -32.76 -16.69
N CYS A 511 23.74 -32.11 -16.29
CA CYS A 511 24.88 -32.76 -15.70
C CYS A 511 24.55 -33.18 -14.26
N ASP A 512 24.58 -34.50 -14.00
CA ASP A 512 24.36 -35.10 -12.67
C ASP A 512 23.00 -34.75 -12.02
N VAL A 513 21.97 -34.49 -12.82
CA VAL A 513 20.63 -34.17 -12.32
C VAL A 513 19.74 -35.40 -12.26
N GLN A 514 19.26 -35.74 -11.06
CA GLN A 514 18.15 -36.66 -10.86
C GLN A 514 16.83 -35.87 -10.83
N HIS A 515 15.98 -36.10 -11.82
CA HIS A 515 14.69 -35.44 -11.86
C HIS A 515 13.75 -36.03 -10.81
N ILE A 516 13.20 -35.15 -9.96
CA ILE A 516 12.16 -35.52 -9.02
C ILE A 516 10.93 -35.97 -9.82
N VAL A 517 10.58 -37.24 -9.72
CA VAL A 517 9.32 -37.76 -10.25
C VAL A 517 8.21 -37.27 -9.32
N VAL A 518 7.60 -36.15 -9.69
CA VAL A 518 6.59 -35.42 -8.88
C VAL A 518 5.40 -36.29 -8.51
N ASN A 519 5.03 -37.23 -9.38
CA ASN A 519 4.04 -38.24 -9.07
C ASN A 519 4.71 -39.62 -9.16
N PRO A 520 5.34 -40.12 -8.07
CA PRO A 520 5.92 -41.46 -8.05
C PRO A 520 4.84 -42.54 -8.26
N PHE A 521 3.56 -42.14 -8.25
CA PHE A 521 2.40 -42.99 -8.43
C PHE A 521 1.79 -42.91 -9.84
N ARG A 522 2.38 -42.15 -10.79
CA ARG A 522 1.85 -42.06 -12.18
C ARG A 522 1.83 -43.41 -12.88
N ASP A 523 2.79 -44.28 -12.56
CA ASP A 523 2.91 -45.61 -13.13
C ASP A 523 2.10 -46.66 -12.36
N LEU A 524 1.30 -46.25 -11.35
CA LEU A 524 0.37 -47.18 -10.71
C LEU A 524 -0.68 -47.63 -11.72
N PRO A 525 -1.03 -48.94 -11.71
CA PRO A 525 -2.07 -49.45 -12.59
C PRO A 525 -3.39 -48.71 -12.34
N GLU A 526 -4.03 -48.29 -13.43
CA GLU A 526 -5.33 -47.65 -13.37
C GLU A 526 -6.35 -48.60 -12.73
N PHE A 527 -7.01 -48.16 -11.65
CA PHE A 527 -7.98 -48.96 -10.90
C PHE A 527 -9.26 -49.21 -11.72
N ARG A 528 -9.25 -50.22 -12.60
CA ARG A 528 -10.43 -50.65 -13.35
C ARG A 528 -11.53 -51.12 -12.41
N SER A 529 -12.77 -50.66 -12.61
CA SER A 529 -13.94 -51.04 -11.81
C SER A 529 -14.07 -52.57 -11.80
N SER A 530 -13.77 -53.21 -10.66
CA SER A 530 -14.07 -54.62 -10.51
C SER A 530 -15.58 -54.77 -10.43
N THR A 531 -16.12 -55.86 -10.99
CA THR A 531 -17.53 -56.25 -10.83
C THR A 531 -17.83 -56.80 -9.43
N THR A 532 -16.88 -56.71 -8.50
CA THR A 532 -17.01 -57.21 -7.13
C THR A 532 -18.01 -56.35 -6.36
N GLU A 533 -19.00 -56.98 -5.74
CA GLU A 533 -19.94 -56.28 -4.88
C GLU A 533 -19.23 -55.72 -3.63
N PRO A 534 -19.56 -54.49 -3.20
CA PRO A 534 -18.98 -53.89 -2.00
C PRO A 534 -19.39 -54.67 -0.74
N MET A 535 -18.39 -55.04 0.06
CA MET A 535 -18.59 -55.66 1.36
C MET A 535 -18.76 -54.60 2.44
N PHE A 536 -19.91 -54.59 3.11
CA PHE A 536 -20.21 -53.63 4.17
C PHE A 536 -19.83 -54.20 5.55
N ALA A 537 -19.11 -53.40 6.32
CA ALA A 537 -18.68 -53.73 7.67
C ALA A 537 -19.21 -52.66 8.64
N SER A 538 -20.22 -53.05 9.41
CA SER A 538 -20.82 -52.19 10.42
C SER A 538 -20.74 -52.83 11.80
N SER A 539 -19.69 -53.57 12.13
CA SER A 539 -19.42 -54.02 13.49
C SER A 539 -17.91 -54.12 13.72
N PRO A 540 -17.39 -53.86 14.94
CA PRO A 540 -15.95 -53.89 15.20
C PRO A 540 -15.31 -55.23 14.81
N ASN A 541 -15.91 -56.35 15.25
CA ASN A 541 -15.41 -57.69 14.93
C ASN A 541 -15.37 -57.96 13.42
N ARG A 542 -16.34 -57.43 12.66
CA ARG A 542 -16.38 -57.61 11.20
C ARG A 542 -15.33 -56.74 10.52
N ILE A 543 -15.09 -55.54 11.02
CA ILE A 543 -14.01 -54.66 10.55
C ILE A 543 -12.66 -55.34 10.77
N ASP A 544 -12.41 -55.87 11.98
CA ASP A 544 -11.16 -56.55 12.31
C ASP A 544 -10.90 -57.76 11.42
N THR A 545 -11.92 -58.62 11.22
CA THR A 545 -11.80 -59.78 10.31
C THR A 545 -11.49 -59.35 8.88
N LEU A 546 -12.13 -58.29 8.37
CA LEU A 546 -11.87 -57.82 7.01
C LEU A 546 -10.49 -57.19 6.87
N CYS A 547 -10.00 -56.49 7.89
CA CYS A 547 -8.63 -56.00 7.94
C CYS A 547 -7.62 -57.15 7.93
N ASP A 548 -7.86 -58.21 8.71
CA ASP A 548 -7.04 -59.42 8.70
C ASP A 548 -7.05 -60.11 7.33
N ASP A 549 -8.21 -60.15 6.66
CA ASP A 549 -8.33 -60.74 5.32
C ASP A 549 -7.56 -59.93 4.28
N ILE A 550 -7.54 -58.60 4.37
CA ILE A 550 -6.68 -57.75 3.52
C ILE A 550 -5.21 -58.08 3.78
N ILE A 551 -4.79 -58.14 5.04
CA ILE A 551 -3.40 -58.43 5.42
C ILE A 551 -2.98 -59.82 4.93
N ARG A 552 -3.85 -60.82 5.04
CA ARG A 552 -3.58 -62.18 4.54
C ARG A 552 -3.55 -62.27 3.01
N SER A 553 -4.21 -61.33 2.32
CA SER A 553 -4.23 -61.25 0.86
C SER A 553 -3.00 -60.55 0.26
N LEU A 554 -2.08 -60.06 1.11
CA LEU A 554 -0.84 -59.44 0.67
C LEU A 554 0.03 -60.44 -0.11
N PRO A 555 0.49 -60.11 -1.33
CA PRO A 555 1.49 -60.91 -2.03
C PRO A 555 2.81 -60.89 -1.25
N ALA A 556 3.66 -61.90 -1.48
CA ALA A 556 4.94 -62.06 -0.79
C ALA A 556 5.95 -60.92 -1.05
N ASP A 557 5.68 -60.05 -2.03
CA ASP A 557 6.52 -58.91 -2.42
C ASP A 557 6.22 -57.62 -1.60
N ASP A 558 5.54 -57.77 -0.45
CA ASP A 558 5.31 -56.76 0.61
C ASP A 558 4.66 -55.42 0.19
N SER A 559 4.16 -55.31 -1.04
CA SER A 559 3.56 -54.08 -1.56
C SER A 559 2.10 -54.29 -1.98
N LEU A 560 1.20 -53.55 -1.33
CA LEU A 560 -0.22 -53.52 -1.64
C LEU A 560 -0.66 -52.10 -1.97
N TYR A 561 -1.21 -51.94 -3.16
CA TYR A 561 -1.82 -50.69 -3.58
C TYR A 561 -3.27 -50.68 -3.13
N LEU A 562 -3.62 -49.71 -2.29
CA LEU A 562 -4.96 -49.54 -1.76
C LEU A 562 -5.46 -48.13 -2.11
N THR A 563 -6.68 -48.05 -2.61
CA THR A 563 -7.36 -46.76 -2.70
C THR A 563 -8.19 -46.56 -1.44
N LEU A 564 -8.02 -45.40 -0.80
CA LEU A 564 -8.79 -44.98 0.36
C LEU A 564 -9.66 -43.78 -0.02
N SER A 565 -10.95 -43.86 0.30
CA SER A 565 -11.88 -42.74 0.15
C SER A 565 -12.69 -42.57 1.43
N LEU A 566 -12.94 -41.32 1.81
CA LEU A 566 -13.64 -40.96 3.04
C LEU A 566 -14.97 -40.30 2.70
N SER A 567 -16.05 -40.78 3.31
CA SER A 567 -17.35 -40.10 3.27
C SER A 567 -17.51 -39.27 4.54
N LEU A 568 -17.69 -37.96 4.38
CA LEU A 568 -17.86 -37.00 5.48
C LEU A 568 -19.34 -36.59 5.63
N ASN A 569 -19.74 -36.26 6.85
CA ASN A 569 -21.01 -35.60 7.17
C ASN A 569 -20.72 -34.46 8.16
N GLY A 570 -20.50 -33.24 7.63
CA GLY A 570 -19.87 -32.16 8.39
C GLY A 570 -18.43 -32.53 8.76
N ASP A 571 -18.06 -32.34 10.03
CA ASP A 571 -16.72 -32.62 10.55
C ASP A 571 -16.54 -34.08 11.02
N HIS A 572 -17.47 -34.98 10.67
CA HIS A 572 -17.46 -36.37 11.09
C HIS A 572 -17.27 -37.33 9.91
N ILE A 573 -16.35 -38.28 10.06
CA ILE A 573 -16.19 -39.39 9.13
C ILE A 573 -17.38 -40.34 9.31
N ARG A 574 -18.18 -40.50 8.26
CA ARG A 574 -19.35 -41.38 8.22
C ARG A 574 -18.96 -42.79 7.80
N ALA A 575 -18.09 -42.91 6.79
CA ALA A 575 -17.65 -44.19 6.28
C ALA A 575 -16.24 -44.08 5.68
N VAL A 576 -15.51 -45.19 5.74
CA VAL A 576 -14.21 -45.37 5.06
C VAL A 576 -14.40 -46.42 3.98
N LEU A 577 -14.13 -46.05 2.73
CA LEU A 577 -14.08 -46.97 1.60
C LEU A 577 -12.63 -47.37 1.36
N LEU A 578 -12.35 -48.66 1.45
CA LEU A 578 -11.07 -49.26 1.11
C LEU A 578 -11.24 -50.11 -0.14
N ARG A 579 -10.36 -49.95 -1.12
CA ARG A 579 -10.42 -50.73 -2.36
C ARG A 579 -9.05 -51.30 -2.72
N THR A 580 -9.03 -52.60 -2.94
CA THR A 580 -7.91 -53.35 -3.52
C THR A 580 -8.27 -53.79 -4.94
N GLU A 581 -7.36 -54.50 -5.62
CA GLU A 581 -7.64 -55.10 -6.93
C GLU A 581 -8.82 -56.09 -6.87
N SER A 582 -8.91 -56.86 -5.78
CA SER A 582 -9.88 -57.96 -5.64
C SER A 582 -11.10 -57.63 -4.78
N MET A 583 -11.05 -56.58 -3.95
CA MET A 583 -12.07 -56.29 -2.94
C MET A 583 -12.45 -54.82 -2.85
N ILE A 584 -13.73 -54.57 -2.54
CA ILE A 584 -14.26 -53.25 -2.18
C ILE A 584 -14.88 -53.37 -0.79
N LEU A 585 -14.42 -52.56 0.15
CA LEU A 585 -14.80 -52.61 1.56
C LEU A 585 -15.37 -51.26 1.99
N VAL A 586 -16.56 -51.26 2.56
CA VAL A 586 -17.22 -50.06 3.11
C VAL A 586 -17.32 -50.23 4.63
N LEU A 587 -16.49 -49.50 5.37
CA LEU A 587 -16.46 -49.52 6.83
C LEU A 587 -17.34 -48.38 7.36
N ASP A 588 -18.35 -48.70 8.17
CA ASP A 588 -19.20 -47.70 8.82
C ASP A 588 -18.47 -47.09 10.03
N ALA A 589 -18.11 -45.82 9.95
CA ALA A 589 -17.35 -45.12 10.98
C ALA A 589 -18.25 -44.51 12.09
N ARG A 590 -19.58 -44.71 12.03
CA ARG A 590 -20.54 -44.19 13.02
C ARG A 590 -20.54 -44.95 14.35
N PHE A 591 -19.61 -45.88 14.55
CA PHE A 591 -19.47 -46.58 15.81
C PHE A 591 -19.11 -45.59 16.93
N LYS A 592 -20.10 -45.31 17.80
CA LYS A 592 -19.81 -44.71 19.09
C LYS A 592 -18.90 -45.69 19.83
N PRO A 593 -17.67 -45.31 20.20
CA PRO A 593 -16.82 -46.20 20.98
C PRO A 593 -17.56 -46.57 22.26
N LEU A 594 -17.92 -47.85 22.40
CA LEU A 594 -18.33 -48.40 23.67
C LEU A 594 -17.12 -48.27 24.60
N SER A 595 -17.12 -47.22 25.42
CA SER A 595 -16.22 -46.98 26.57
C SER A 595 -14.75 -47.33 26.37
N ARG A 596 -13.88 -46.32 26.23
CA ARG A 596 -12.42 -46.34 26.51
C ARG A 596 -11.81 -47.75 26.73
N ALA A 597 -11.73 -48.54 25.67
CA ALA A 597 -10.77 -49.63 25.60
C ALA A 597 -9.53 -49.01 24.96
N SER A 598 -8.45 -48.95 25.73
CA SER A 598 -7.13 -48.53 25.25
C SER A 598 -6.73 -49.43 24.07
N LEU A 599 -6.62 -48.85 22.87
CA LEU A 599 -5.90 -49.48 21.77
C LEU A 599 -4.43 -49.68 22.22
N PRO A 600 -3.91 -50.91 22.25
CA PRO A 600 -2.49 -51.11 22.50
C PRO A 600 -1.71 -50.54 21.32
N HIS A 601 -0.61 -49.86 21.63
CA HIS A 601 0.31 -49.26 20.68
C HIS A 601 0.67 -50.21 19.52
N LEU A 602 0.16 -49.93 18.32
CA LEU A 602 0.78 -50.35 17.07
C LEU A 602 2.06 -49.51 16.88
N ARG A 603 3.17 -49.98 17.46
CA ARG A 603 4.51 -49.55 17.06
C ARG A 603 4.89 -50.35 15.81
N ALA A 604 4.94 -49.69 14.66
CA ALA A 604 5.71 -50.19 13.54
C ALA A 604 7.20 -50.18 13.97
N HIS A 605 7.80 -51.35 14.09
CA HIS A 605 9.25 -51.48 14.18
C HIS A 605 9.82 -51.30 12.77
N PRO A 606 10.77 -50.36 12.54
CA PRO A 606 11.55 -50.38 11.32
C PRO A 606 12.45 -51.61 11.35
N SER A 607 12.38 -52.41 10.28
CA SER A 607 13.40 -53.42 9.97
C SER A 607 14.75 -52.70 9.79
N PRO A 608 15.82 -53.10 10.52
CA PRO A 608 17.16 -52.71 10.17
C PRO A 608 17.66 -53.71 9.14
N ASP A 609 17.57 -53.35 7.86
CA ASP A 609 18.52 -53.70 6.80
C ASP A 609 17.89 -53.39 5.43
N ARG A 610 18.25 -52.22 4.88
CA ARG A 610 18.63 -51.98 3.48
C ARG A 610 19.04 -50.53 3.25
#